data_AF-A0AA37X3T8-F1
#
_entry.id   AF-A0AA37X3T8-F1
#
_cell.length_a   1.000
_cell.length_b   1.000
_cell.length_c   1.000
_cell.angle_alpha   90.00
_cell.angle_beta   90.00
_cell.angle_gamma   90.00
#
_symmetry.space_group_name_H-M   'P 1'
#
loop_
_entity.id
_entity.type
_entity.pdbx_description
1 polymer ?
#
loop_
_entity_poly.entity_id
_entity_poly.type
_entity_poly.pdbx_seq_one_letter_code
_entity_poly.pdbx_strand_id
1 'polypeptide(L)' 'MIGIGFGKTREHVEGLADPTRRRIIAMLNIRDWYVCEWVPLFGISQPAVSKYMSRLKAVGLVKETRKGMWVFYA' A
#
# COMPACT_ATOMS: atom_id res chain seq x y z
N MET A 1 11.28 5.32 7.41
CA MET A 1 12.20 4.27 6.91
C MET A 1 11.40 2.98 6.82
N ILE A 2 10.97 2.59 5.63
CA ILE A 2 10.16 1.37 5.46
C ILE A 2 11.06 0.17 5.77
N GLY A 3 10.77 -0.52 6.86
CA GLY A 3 11.36 -1.82 7.16
C GLY A 3 10.77 -2.84 6.20
N ILE A 4 11.31 -2.93 4.99
CA ILE A 4 11.00 -4.00 4.04
C ILE A 4 11.55 -5.28 4.68
N GLY A 5 10.71 -5.99 5.43
CA GLY A 5 11.04 -7.28 5.99
C GLY A 5 11.11 -8.28 4.84
N PHE A 6 12.31 -8.63 4.37
CA PHE A 6 12.51 -9.64 3.33
C PHE A 6 12.21 -11.07 3.85
N GLY A 7 10.97 -11.34 4.27
CA GLY A 7 10.47 -12.71 4.49
C GLY A 7 9.84 -13.27 3.21
N LYS A 8 10.35 -14.40 2.69
CA LYS A 8 9.90 -15.06 1.44
C LYS A 8 9.88 -14.17 0.18
N THR A 9 10.97 -14.20 -0.58
CA THR A 9 11.22 -13.39 -1.79
C THR A 9 10.14 -13.51 -2.88
N ARG A 10 9.49 -14.67 -3.03
CA ARG A 10 8.52 -14.90 -4.12
C ARG A 10 7.23 -14.10 -3.95
N GLU A 11 6.67 -14.08 -2.75
CA GLU A 11 5.40 -13.42 -2.44
C GLU A 11 5.52 -11.89 -2.57
N HIS A 12 6.70 -11.34 -2.25
CA HIS A 12 7.04 -9.94 -2.47
C HIS A 12 7.07 -9.57 -3.96
N VAL A 13 7.71 -10.39 -4.79
CA VAL A 13 7.80 -10.14 -6.23
C VAL A 13 6.41 -10.20 -6.88
N GLU A 14 5.56 -11.14 -6.47
CA GLU A 14 4.16 -11.21 -6.91
C GLU A 14 3.34 -10.00 -6.43
N GLY A 15 3.60 -9.54 -5.21
CA GLY A 15 3.09 -8.28 -4.66
C GLY A 15 3.48 -7.06 -5.50
N LEU A 16 4.67 -7.06 -6.11
CA LEU A 16 5.20 -5.98 -6.94
C LEU A 16 4.95 -6.12 -8.44
N ALA A 17 4.34 -7.23 -8.89
CA ALA A 17 4.13 -7.49 -10.32
C ALA A 17 3.19 -6.45 -10.98
N ASP A 18 2.25 -5.90 -10.21
CA ASP A 18 1.26 -4.93 -10.68
C ASP A 18 1.81 -3.49 -10.67
N PRO A 19 1.63 -2.74 -11.77
CA PRO A 19 2.16 -1.38 -11.90
C PRO A 19 1.53 -0.39 -10.91
N THR A 20 0.27 -0.56 -10.54
CA THR A 20 -0.41 0.28 -9.54
C THR A 20 0.17 0.03 -8.15
N ARG A 21 0.41 -1.24 -7.79
CA ARG A 21 1.06 -1.59 -6.51
C ARG A 21 2.50 -1.07 -6.42
N ARG A 22 3.25 -1.06 -7.52
CA ARG A 22 4.58 -0.42 -7.56
C ARG A 22 4.50 1.09 -7.32
N ARG A 23 3.56 1.77 -7.97
CA ARG A 23 3.32 3.21 -7.74
C ARG A 23 2.93 3.51 -6.30
N ILE A 24 2.07 2.66 -5.71
CA ILE A 24 1.69 2.77 -4.30
C ILE A 24 2.91 2.74 -3.39
N ILE A 25 3.77 1.73 -3.55
CA ILE A 25 4.98 1.60 -2.73
C ILE A 25 5.96 2.76 -2.96
N ALA A 26 6.13 3.20 -4.22
CA ALA A 26 6.98 4.35 -4.52
C ALA A 26 6.51 5.61 -3.80
N MET A 27 5.19 5.83 -3.66
CA MET A 27 4.66 7.01 -2.97
C MET A 27 4.68 6.89 -1.45
N LEU A 28 4.51 5.67 -0.91
CA LEU A 28 4.69 5.41 0.52
C LEU A 28 6.14 5.64 0.98
N ASN A 29 7.13 5.50 0.09
CA ASN A 29 8.52 5.84 0.39
C ASN A 29 8.76 7.34 0.64
N ILE A 30 7.86 8.20 0.15
CA ILE A 30 7.98 9.67 0.29
C ILE A 30 7.34 10.11 1.61
N ARG A 31 6.14 9.60 1.90
CA ARG A 31 5.36 9.91 3.12
C ARG A 31 4.26 8.88 3.34
N ASP A 32 3.65 8.92 4.51
CA ASP A 32 2.40 8.22 4.78
C ASP A 32 1.23 8.89 4.02
N TRP A 33 0.27 8.08 3.58
CA TRP A 33 -0.90 8.56 2.83
C TRP A 33 -2.19 8.04 3.43
N TYR A 34 -3.20 8.89 3.52
CA TYR A 34 -4.57 8.49 3.83
C TYR A 34 -5.21 7.79 2.66
N VAL A 35 -6.05 6.77 2.91
CA VAL A 35 -6.72 5.98 1.87
C VAL A 35 -7.53 6.84 0.87
N CYS A 36 -8.10 7.96 1.32
CA CYS A 36 -8.89 8.86 0.48
C CYS A 36 -8.04 9.67 -0.53
N GLU A 37 -6.77 9.94 -0.23
CA GLU A 37 -5.88 10.71 -1.11
C GLU A 37 -5.53 9.94 -2.40
N TRP A 38 -5.65 8.61 -2.37
CA TRP A 38 -5.37 7.72 -3.50
C TRP A 38 -6.46 7.76 -4.59
N VAL A 39 -7.71 8.04 -4.20
CA VAL A 39 -8.86 8.04 -5.11
C VAL A 39 -8.68 9.04 -6.25
N PRO A 40 -8.44 10.34 -6.01
CA PRO A 40 -8.21 11.31 -7.09
C PRO A 40 -6.87 11.06 -7.82
N LEU A 41 -5.87 10.46 -7.15
CA LEU A 41 -4.54 10.25 -7.70
C LEU A 41 -4.47 9.13 -8.75
N PHE A 42 -5.26 8.07 -8.54
CA PHE A 42 -5.29 6.90 -9.43
C PHE A 42 -6.55 6.78 -10.26
N GLY A 43 -7.56 7.63 -10.02
CA GLY A 43 -8.86 7.54 -10.70
C GLY A 43 -9.59 6.22 -10.40
N ILE A 44 -9.35 5.62 -9.24
CA ILE A 44 -9.97 4.37 -8.80
C ILE A 44 -10.79 4.59 -7.53
N SER A 45 -11.79 3.73 -7.31
CA SER A 45 -12.63 3.82 -6.11
C SER A 45 -11.85 3.48 -4.83
N GLN A 46 -12.28 4.04 -3.70
CA GLN A 46 -11.68 3.74 -2.39
C GLN A 46 -11.67 2.23 -2.06
N PRO A 47 -12.74 1.44 -2.33
CA PRO A 47 -12.69 -0.02 -2.14
C PRO A 47 -11.60 -0.71 -2.97
N ALA A 48 -11.33 -0.22 -4.19
CA ALA A 48 -10.25 -0.76 -5.02
C ALA A 48 -8.87 -0.46 -4.40
N VAL A 49 -8.66 0.76 -3.89
CA VAL A 49 -7.44 1.13 -3.14
C VAL A 49 -7.26 0.19 -1.94
N SER A 50 -8.29 0.03 -1.11
CA SER A 50 -8.25 -0.84 0.08
C SER A 50 -7.93 -2.29 -0.27
N LYS A 51 -8.42 -2.80 -1.41
CA LYS A 51 -8.10 -4.14 -1.91
C LYS A 51 -6.62 -4.29 -2.27
N TYR A 52 -6.03 -3.30 -2.94
CA TYR A 52 -4.60 -3.31 -3.25
C TYR A 52 -3.74 -3.26 -1.98
N MET A 53 -4.09 -2.38 -1.04
CA MET A 53 -3.39 -2.24 0.24
C MET A 53 -3.48 -3.51 1.09
N SER A 54 -4.65 -4.17 1.11
CA SER A 54 -4.84 -5.44 1.82
C SER A 54 -3.91 -6.52 1.27
N ARG A 55 -3.71 -6.58 -0.05
CA ARG A 55 -2.78 -7.54 -0.66
C ARG A 55 -1.32 -7.22 -0.35
N LEU A 56 -0.95 -5.94 -0.35
CA LEU A 56 0.39 -5.50 0.05
C LEU A 56 0.66 -5.77 1.54
N LYS A 57 -0.34 -5.58 2.40
CA LYS A 57 -0.28 -5.88 3.84
C LYS A 57 -0.10 -7.38 4.09
N ALA A 58 -0.82 -8.22 3.34
CA ALA A 58 -0.73 -9.68 3.45
C ALA A 58 0.68 -10.21 3.15
N VAL A 59 1.43 -9.54 2.28
CA VAL A 59 2.83 -9.87 1.96
C VAL A 59 3.83 -9.01 2.74
N GLY A 60 3.39 -8.26 3.77
CA GLY A 60 4.28 -7.49 4.64
C GLY A 60 4.93 -6.24 4.02
N LEU A 61 4.46 -5.78 2.85
CA LEU A 61 5.03 -4.62 2.15
C LEU A 61 4.53 -3.27 2.66
N VAL A 62 3.38 -3.23 3.34
CA VAL A 62 2.81 -2.01 3.91
C VAL A 62 2.25 -2.27 5.29
N LYS A 63 2.24 -1.23 6.12
CA LYS A 63 1.60 -1.19 7.43
C LYS A 63 0.37 -0.30 7.35
N GLU A 64 -0.67 -0.71 8.04
CA GLU A 64 -1.90 0.06 8.19
C GLU A 64 -1.96 0.63 9.60
N THR A 65 -2.24 1.92 9.73
CA THR A 65 -2.50 2.55 11.02
C THR A 65 -3.85 3.24 10.98
N ARG A 66 -4.65 3.02 12.04
CA ARG A 66 -5.97 3.62 12.19
C ARG A 66 -5.94 4.68 13.29
N LYS A 67 -6.33 5.91 12.95
CA LYS A 67 -6.53 7.03 13.88
C LYS A 67 -7.98 7.49 13.80
N GLY A 68 -8.83 6.97 14.70
CA GLY A 68 -10.27 7.21 14.69
C GLY A 68 -10.92 6.68 13.41
N MET A 69 -11.57 7.55 12.65
CA MET A 69 -12.18 7.21 11.35
C MET A 69 -11.16 7.16 10.20
N TRP A 70 -9.94 7.63 10.42
CA TRP A 70 -8.93 7.75 9.36
C TRP A 70 -8.01 6.54 9.33
N VAL A 71 -7.76 6.03 8.11
CA VAL A 71 -6.81 4.95 7.84
C VAL A 71 -5.71 5.50 6.95
N PHE A 72 -4.47 5.32 7.38
CA PHE A 72 -3.28 5.65 6.60
C PHE A 72 -2.33 4.46 6.50
N TYR A 73 -1.53 4.47 5.45
CA TYR A 73 -0.56 3.41 5.15
C TYR A 73 0.87 3.95 5.17
N ALA A 74 1.81 3.08 5.54
CA ALA A 74 3.26 3.33 5.62
C ALA A 74 4.06 2.10 5.14
#